data_AF-A0A3M0ZMJ6-F1
#
_entry.id   AF-A0A3M0ZMJ6-F1
#
_cell.length_a   1.000
_cell.length_b   1.000
_cell.length_c   1.000
_cell.angle_alpha   90.00
_cell.angle_beta   90.00
_cell.angle_gamma   90.00
#
_symmetry.space_group_name_H-M   'P 1'
#
loop_
_entity.id
_entity.type
_entity.pdbx_description
1 polymer ?
#
loop_
_entity_poly.entity_id
_entity_poly.type
_entity_poly.pdbx_seq_one_letter_code
_entity_poly.pdbx_strand_id
1 'polypeptide(L)'
;GWICADSGIDRSNQNAEGEVTLLPEDADRSAAHLRERIAAINGESPAVVITDTFGRPWRLGQVDFAIGAAGFAPLDDARGRADWRGRPLEHTCMAVADQLAAAAGLVMHKGAGTPAVLIRGFEYPSGPGRAADLVRPADEDLFR
;
A
#
# COMPACT_ATOMS: atom_id res chain seq x y z
N GLY A 1 -0.17 2.30 13.85
CA GLY A 1 0.63 1.33 13.08
C GLY A 1 -0.29 0.34 12.42
N TRP A 2 0.25 -0.64 11.72
CA TRP A 2 -0.53 -1.63 10.97
C TRP A 2 -1.15 -2.67 11.90
N ILE A 3 -2.44 -2.96 11.72
CA ILE A 3 -3.13 -4.06 12.42
C ILE A 3 -2.87 -5.33 11.60
N CYS A 4 -1.83 -6.06 11.97
CA CYS A 4 -1.33 -7.23 11.23
C CYS A 4 -0.80 -8.32 12.18
N ALA A 5 -0.66 -9.54 11.65
CA ALA A 5 -0.06 -10.64 12.40
C ALA A 5 1.42 -10.35 12.71
N ASP A 6 1.89 -10.82 13.87
CA ASP A 6 3.30 -10.74 14.30
C ASP A 6 3.91 -9.32 14.28
N SER A 7 3.08 -8.27 14.32
CA SER A 7 3.50 -6.87 14.17
C SER A 7 4.25 -6.58 12.85
N GLY A 8 4.01 -7.39 11.81
CA GLY A 8 4.71 -7.31 10.52
C GLY A 8 6.17 -7.78 10.58
N ILE A 9 6.55 -8.53 11.62
CA ILE A 9 7.88 -9.14 11.70
C ILE A 9 7.89 -10.41 10.84
N ASP A 10 8.82 -10.48 9.89
CA ASP A 10 8.98 -11.63 8.99
C ASP A 10 10.26 -12.40 9.32
N ARG A 11 10.17 -13.75 9.26
CA ARG A 11 11.29 -14.70 9.41
C ARG A 11 11.66 -15.38 8.09
N SER A 12 10.83 -15.22 7.06
CA SER A 12 11.09 -15.71 5.72
C SER A 12 12.07 -14.79 4.99
N ASN A 13 12.77 -15.33 3.99
CA ASN A 13 13.74 -14.58 3.17
C ASN A 13 14.80 -13.80 3.96
N GLN A 14 15.12 -14.26 5.17
CA GLN A 14 16.12 -13.67 6.05
C GLN A 14 17.54 -13.73 5.44
N ASN A 15 18.35 -12.70 5.70
CA ASN A 15 19.73 -12.62 5.21
C ASN A 15 20.64 -13.65 5.91
N ALA A 16 20.40 -13.90 7.20
CA ALA A 16 21.10 -14.91 7.98
C ALA A 16 20.15 -15.70 8.89
N GLU A 17 20.59 -16.89 9.30
CA GLU A 17 19.81 -17.76 10.18
C GLU A 17 19.64 -17.14 11.57
N GLY A 18 18.41 -17.07 12.05
CA GLY A 18 18.07 -16.49 13.36
C GLY A 18 17.81 -14.98 13.34
N GLU A 19 17.94 -14.32 12.19
CA GLU A 19 17.54 -12.92 12.02
C GLU A 19 16.04 -12.80 11.75
N VAL A 20 15.50 -11.60 11.99
CA VAL A 20 14.13 -11.25 11.63
C VAL A 20 14.14 -9.93 10.87
N THR A 21 13.21 -9.79 9.93
CA THR A 21 12.99 -8.54 9.21
C THR A 21 11.86 -7.78 9.89
N LEU A 22 12.16 -6.57 10.35
CA LEU A 22 11.15 -5.65 10.89
C LEU A 22 10.56 -4.82 9.74
N LEU A 23 9.33 -4.33 9.94
CA LEU A 23 8.79 -3.28 9.10
C LEU A 23 9.70 -2.03 9.14
N PRO A 24 9.76 -1.24 8.05
CA PRO A 24 10.42 0.05 8.09
C PRO A 24 9.84 0.93 9.21
N GLU A 25 10.70 1.67 9.92
CA GLU A 25 10.26 2.63 10.96
C GLU A 25 9.26 3.66 10.41
N ASP A 26 9.43 4.03 9.14
CA ASP A 26 8.58 4.96 8.41
C ASP A 26 8.60 4.60 6.93
N ALA A 27 7.65 3.75 6.54
CA ALA A 27 7.52 3.28 5.17
C ALA A 27 7.06 4.38 4.20
N ASP A 28 6.31 5.39 4.66
CA ASP A 28 5.94 6.54 3.83
C ASP A 28 7.16 7.39 3.48
N ARG A 29 8.03 7.68 4.47
CA ARG A 29 9.33 8.32 4.22
C ARG A 29 10.21 7.49 3.30
N SER A 30 10.21 6.17 3.46
CA SER A 30 10.97 5.27 2.60
C SER A 30 10.48 5.34 1.16
N ALA A 31 9.16 5.38 0.94
CA ALA A 31 8.55 5.53 -0.39
C ALA A 31 8.91 6.89 -1.03
N ALA A 32 8.84 7.97 -0.24
CA ALA A 32 9.22 9.31 -0.69
C ALA A 32 10.70 9.37 -1.12
N HIS A 33 11.59 8.78 -0.32
CA HIS A 33 13.01 8.73 -0.64
C HIS A 33 13.29 7.94 -1.92
N LEU A 34 12.65 6.78 -2.11
CA LEU A 34 12.78 6.01 -3.36
C LEU A 34 12.32 6.82 -4.56
N ARG A 35 11.18 7.51 -4.45
CA ARG A 35 10.66 8.38 -5.51
C ARG A 35 11.62 9.50 -5.88
N GLU A 36 12.21 10.18 -4.89
CA GLU A 36 13.21 11.22 -5.10
C GLU A 36 14.47 10.67 -5.78
N ARG A 37 14.94 9.50 -5.35
CA ARG A 37 16.11 8.84 -5.93
C ARG A 37 15.86 8.40 -7.38
N ILE A 38 14.70 7.85 -7.69
CA ILE A 38 14.31 7.49 -9.06
C ILE A 38 14.29 8.75 -9.94
N ALA A 39 13.72 9.85 -9.45
CA ALA A 39 13.72 11.13 -10.15
C ALA A 39 15.12 11.67 -10.43
N ALA A 40 16.01 11.61 -9.43
CA ALA A 40 17.39 12.07 -9.58
C ALA A 40 18.19 11.25 -10.61
N ILE A 41 17.89 9.96 -10.77
CA ILE A 41 18.62 9.05 -11.67
C ILE A 41 18.03 9.08 -13.09
N ASN A 42 16.71 9.05 -13.21
CA ASN A 42 16.01 8.82 -14.49
C ASN A 42 15.33 10.08 -15.05
N GLY A 43 15.23 11.16 -14.28
CA GLY A 43 14.45 12.36 -14.63
C GLY A 43 12.94 12.20 -14.47
N GLU A 44 12.47 11.01 -14.10
CA GLU A 44 11.06 10.65 -13.93
C GLU A 44 10.71 10.43 -12.46
N SER A 45 9.56 10.92 -11.99
CA SER A 45 9.16 10.85 -10.57
C SER A 45 7.86 10.05 -10.37
N PRO A 46 7.89 8.73 -10.61
CA PRO A 46 6.70 7.89 -10.50
C PRO A 46 6.16 7.86 -9.06
N ALA A 47 4.88 7.58 -8.92
CA ALA A 47 4.33 7.18 -7.63
C ALA A 47 5.02 5.90 -7.14
N VAL A 48 5.21 5.79 -5.83
CA VAL A 48 5.84 4.63 -5.18
C VAL A 48 4.90 4.11 -4.11
N VAL A 49 4.73 2.78 -4.07
CA VAL A 49 4.04 2.05 -3.01
C VAL A 49 5.01 1.01 -2.47
N ILE A 50 5.16 0.97 -1.14
CA ILE A 50 5.84 -0.11 -0.43
C ILE A 50 4.75 -1.06 0.06
N THR A 51 4.94 -2.35 -0.18
CA THR A 51 3.93 -3.38 0.12
C THR A 51 4.45 -4.39 1.14
N ASP A 52 3.52 -4.97 1.89
CA ASP A 52 3.77 -6.16 2.69
C ASP A 52 2.53 -7.07 2.70
N THR A 53 2.74 -8.35 3.00
CA THR A 53 1.72 -9.38 2.89
C THR A 53 1.02 -9.59 4.22
N PHE A 54 -0.29 -9.36 4.27
CA PHE A 54 -1.10 -9.61 5.46
C PHE A 54 -2.28 -10.55 5.19
N GLY A 55 -2.72 -11.22 6.25
CA GLY A 55 -4.06 -11.82 6.32
C GLY A 55 -5.13 -10.74 6.47
N ARG A 56 -6.41 -11.13 6.39
CA ARG A 56 -7.53 -10.22 6.59
C ARG A 56 -8.73 -10.91 7.24
N PRO A 57 -9.57 -10.19 8.01
CA PRO A 57 -10.70 -10.79 8.70
C PRO A 57 -11.62 -11.60 7.78
N TRP A 58 -12.07 -12.74 8.33
CA TRP A 58 -13.10 -13.61 7.75
C TRP A 58 -12.76 -14.25 6.39
N ARG A 59 -11.49 -14.25 5.97
CA ARG A 59 -11.05 -14.89 4.72
C ARG A 59 -9.75 -15.65 4.91
N LEU A 60 -9.66 -16.80 4.25
CA LEU A 60 -8.42 -17.58 4.16
C LEU A 60 -7.48 -16.97 3.11
N GLY A 61 -6.18 -17.12 3.35
CA GLY A 61 -5.12 -16.61 2.49
C GLY A 61 -4.68 -15.18 2.83
N GLN A 62 -3.56 -14.77 2.22
CA GLN A 62 -2.95 -13.47 2.40
C GLN A 62 -2.96 -12.69 1.08
N VAL A 63 -2.93 -11.37 1.17
CA VAL A 63 -2.73 -10.46 0.03
C VAL A 63 -1.76 -9.37 0.43
N ASP A 64 -1.22 -8.66 -0.55
CA ASP A 64 -0.35 -7.52 -0.29
C ASP A 64 -1.18 -6.27 -0.01
N PHE A 65 -0.79 -5.55 1.03
CA PHE A 65 -1.32 -4.24 1.45
C PHE A 65 -0.25 -3.18 1.27
N ALA A 66 -0.67 -1.93 1.07
CA ALA A 66 0.23 -0.79 1.05
C ALA A 66 0.61 -0.42 2.49
N ILE A 67 1.91 -0.43 2.79
CA ILE A 67 2.45 0.03 4.07
C ILE A 67 3.19 1.37 3.97
N GLY A 68 3.51 1.82 2.75
CA GLY A 68 4.08 3.14 2.48
C GLY A 68 3.64 3.65 1.10
N ALA A 69 3.41 4.94 0.95
CA ALA A 69 3.00 5.55 -0.31
C ALA A 69 3.61 6.94 -0.51
N ALA A 70 3.92 7.28 -1.77
CA ALA A 70 4.38 8.61 -2.15
C ALA A 70 4.00 8.97 -3.59
N GLY A 71 3.67 10.25 -3.82
CA GLY A 71 3.42 10.81 -5.16
C GLY A 71 1.98 10.72 -5.65
N PHE A 72 1.04 10.26 -4.82
CA PHE A 72 -0.39 10.19 -5.13
C PHE A 72 -1.22 10.12 -3.84
N ALA A 73 -2.54 10.30 -3.95
CA ALA A 73 -3.45 10.06 -2.83
C ALA A 73 -3.82 8.55 -2.75
N PRO A 74 -3.56 7.86 -1.62
CA PRO A 74 -3.84 6.43 -1.45
C PRO A 74 -5.32 6.06 -1.45
N LEU A 75 -6.18 7.04 -1.14
CA LEU A 75 -7.62 6.92 -1.14
C LEU A 75 -8.22 7.71 -2.31
N ASP A 76 -9.12 7.09 -3.07
CA ASP A 76 -10.03 7.80 -3.97
C ASP A 76 -11.38 7.98 -3.28
N ASP A 77 -11.57 9.14 -2.65
CA ASP A 77 -12.83 9.50 -2.03
C ASP A 77 -13.82 9.99 -3.08
N ALA A 78 -14.75 9.11 -3.44
CA ALA A 78 -15.78 9.37 -4.43
C ALA A 78 -17.09 9.84 -3.80
N ARG A 79 -17.15 10.06 -2.49
CA ARG A 79 -18.36 10.55 -1.81
C ARG A 79 -18.79 11.90 -2.39
N GLY A 80 -20.09 12.04 -2.65
CA GLY A 80 -20.68 13.20 -3.31
C GLY A 80 -20.51 13.23 -4.84
N ARG A 81 -19.65 12.40 -5.44
CA ARG A 81 -19.61 12.25 -6.90
C ARG A 81 -20.86 11.51 -7.39
N ALA A 82 -21.27 11.80 -8.62
CA ALA A 82 -22.43 11.16 -9.22
C ALA A 82 -22.11 9.75 -9.73
N ASP A 83 -23.02 8.81 -9.48
CA ASP A 83 -23.06 7.52 -10.15
C ASP A 83 -23.51 7.65 -11.61
N TRP A 84 -23.54 6.53 -12.34
CA TRP A 84 -23.94 6.49 -13.75
C TRP A 84 -25.40 6.94 -14.01
N ARG A 85 -26.23 7.10 -12.98
CA ARG A 85 -27.61 7.61 -13.04
C ARG A 85 -27.75 9.01 -12.45
N GLY A 86 -26.65 9.67 -12.09
CA GLY A 86 -26.67 11.01 -11.50
C GLY A 86 -26.94 11.06 -9.98
N ARG A 87 -26.96 9.93 -9.28
CA ARG A 87 -27.18 9.89 -7.82
C ARG A 87 -25.85 10.03 -7.08
N PRO A 88 -25.79 10.77 -5.96
CA PRO A 88 -24.55 10.92 -5.21
C PRO A 88 -24.12 9.59 -4.58
N LEU A 89 -22.82 9.30 -4.60
CA LEU A 89 -22.22 8.21 -3.85
C LEU A 89 -22.07 8.63 -2.38
N GLU A 90 -22.56 7.82 -1.43
CA GLU A 90 -22.57 8.18 -0.01
C GLU A 90 -21.39 7.62 0.79
N HIS A 91 -20.92 6.43 0.43
CA HIS A 91 -19.93 5.67 1.22
C HIS A 91 -18.76 5.15 0.37
N THR A 92 -18.58 5.66 -0.84
CA THR A 92 -17.57 5.16 -1.78
C THR A 92 -16.24 5.85 -1.56
N CYS A 93 -15.31 5.16 -0.93
CA CYS A 93 -13.92 5.55 -0.81
C CYS A 93 -13.05 4.32 -1.13
N MET A 94 -12.25 4.40 -2.19
CA MET A 94 -11.47 3.26 -2.68
C MET A 94 -10.04 3.34 -2.13
N ALA A 95 -9.56 2.26 -1.53
CA ALA A 95 -8.15 2.11 -1.14
C ALA A 95 -7.28 1.78 -2.36
N VAL A 96 -7.03 2.79 -3.20
CA VAL A 96 -6.29 2.65 -4.47
C VAL A 96 -4.89 2.07 -4.24
N ALA A 97 -4.20 2.51 -3.19
CA ALA A 97 -2.88 1.98 -2.86
C ALA A 97 -2.90 0.47 -2.54
N ASP A 98 -3.90 -0.01 -1.79
CA ASP A 98 -4.06 -1.45 -1.50
C ASP A 98 -4.45 -2.24 -2.75
N GLN A 99 -5.25 -1.66 -3.66
CA GLN A 99 -5.57 -2.30 -4.94
C GLN A 99 -4.32 -2.51 -5.80
N LEU A 100 -3.44 -1.49 -5.86
CA LEU A 100 -2.17 -1.57 -6.56
C LEU A 100 -1.21 -2.56 -5.89
N ALA A 101 -1.15 -2.57 -4.56
CA ALA A 101 -0.35 -3.50 -3.78
C ALA A 101 -0.77 -4.95 -4.06
N ALA A 102 -2.07 -5.24 -3.94
CA ALA A 102 -2.61 -6.57 -4.20
C ALA A 102 -2.37 -7.03 -5.64
N ALA A 103 -2.47 -6.12 -6.62
CA ALA A 103 -2.18 -6.42 -8.02
C ALA A 103 -0.68 -6.73 -8.25
N ALA A 104 0.23 -5.96 -7.63
CA ALA A 104 1.67 -6.23 -7.69
C ALA A 104 2.03 -7.57 -7.02
N GLY A 105 1.40 -7.90 -5.90
CA GLY A 105 1.60 -9.15 -5.16
C GLY A 105 1.34 -10.42 -6.00
N LEU A 106 0.48 -10.34 -7.03
CA LEU A 106 0.23 -11.46 -7.94
C LEU A 106 1.47 -11.89 -8.73
N VAL A 107 2.42 -10.98 -8.95
CA VAL A 107 3.66 -11.23 -9.70
C VAL A 107 4.92 -11.19 -8.82
N MET A 108 4.82 -10.70 -7.58
CA MET A 108 5.88 -10.72 -6.56
C MET A 108 5.86 -12.04 -5.77
N HIS A 109 6.06 -13.18 -6.44
CA HIS A 109 6.02 -14.46 -5.76
C HIS A 109 7.11 -14.57 -4.67
N LYS A 110 6.73 -15.06 -3.49
CA LYS A 110 7.51 -15.01 -2.24
C LYS A 110 8.94 -15.55 -2.30
N GLY A 111 9.26 -16.45 -3.23
CA GLY A 111 10.61 -17.01 -3.42
C GLY A 111 11.24 -16.67 -4.77
N ALA A 112 10.61 -15.85 -5.60
CA ALA A 112 11.07 -15.59 -6.97
C ALA A 112 12.13 -14.49 -7.07
N GLY A 113 12.51 -13.84 -5.97
CA GLY A 113 13.49 -12.76 -5.97
C GLY A 113 13.06 -11.55 -6.81
N THR A 114 11.74 -11.30 -6.88
CA THR A 114 11.16 -10.15 -7.60
C THR A 114 10.62 -9.13 -6.60
N PRO A 115 11.44 -8.19 -6.11
CA PRO A 115 11.06 -7.28 -5.02
C PRO A 115 10.36 -6.00 -5.49
N ALA A 116 10.21 -5.79 -6.81
CA ALA A 116 9.62 -4.58 -7.36
C ALA A 116 8.84 -4.87 -8.65
N VAL A 117 7.77 -4.10 -8.85
CA VAL A 117 6.88 -4.17 -10.02
C VAL A 117 6.63 -2.76 -10.55
N LEU A 118 6.60 -2.60 -11.86
CA LEU A 118 6.22 -1.36 -12.52
C LEU A 118 4.80 -1.49 -13.10
N ILE A 119 3.85 -0.73 -12.54
CA ILE A 119 2.49 -0.61 -13.06
C ILE A 119 2.42 0.62 -13.97
N ARG A 120 1.93 0.45 -15.21
CA ARG A 120 1.77 1.52 -16.20
C ARG A 120 0.35 1.56 -16.74
N GLY A 121 -0.10 2.75 -17.14
CA GLY A 121 -1.42 2.98 -17.75
C GLY A 121 -2.57 3.10 -16.73
N PHE A 122 -2.27 3.11 -15.43
CA PHE A 122 -3.26 3.39 -14.40
C PHE A 122 -3.24 4.88 -14.04
N GLU A 123 -4.40 5.53 -14.11
CA GLU A 123 -4.59 6.90 -13.65
C GLU A 123 -4.92 6.87 -12.16
N TYR A 124 -3.98 7.31 -11.32
CA TYR A 124 -4.17 7.39 -9.88
C TYR A 124 -4.61 8.79 -9.44
N PRO A 125 -5.32 8.91 -8.30
CA PRO A 125 -5.71 10.19 -7.75
C PRO A 125 -4.50 11.09 -7.46
N SER A 126 -4.50 12.29 -8.04
CA SER A 126 -3.47 13.29 -7.75
C SER A 126 -3.67 13.86 -6.34
N GLY A 127 -2.57 14.06 -5.62
CA GLY A 127 -2.60 14.72 -4.32
C GLY A 127 -1.48 14.22 -3.42
N PRO A 128 -1.19 14.93 -2.31
CA PRO A 128 -0.39 14.34 -1.25
C PRO A 128 -1.20 13.24 -0.56
N GLY A 129 -0.50 12.22 -0.09
CA GLY A 129 -1.11 11.20 0.76
C GLY A 129 -0.06 10.20 1.23
N ARG A 130 -0.42 9.46 2.27
CA ARG A 130 0.43 8.53 2.99
C ARG A 130 -0.31 7.22 3.17
N ALA A 131 0.37 6.09 3.11
CA ALA A 131 -0.27 4.81 3.41
C ALA A 131 -0.87 4.81 4.83
N ALA A 132 -0.28 5.57 5.76
CA ALA A 132 -0.87 5.81 7.08
C ALA A 132 -2.33 6.31 7.06
N ASP A 133 -2.76 7.02 6.00
CA ASP A 133 -4.14 7.50 5.82
C ASP A 133 -5.14 6.35 5.55
N LEU A 134 -4.65 5.17 5.16
CA LEU A 134 -5.47 3.95 5.00
C LEU A 134 -5.84 3.33 6.35
N VAL A 135 -5.07 3.61 7.40
CA VAL A 135 -5.33 3.09 8.73
C VAL A 135 -6.48 3.86 9.33
N ARG A 136 -7.57 3.14 9.58
CA ARG A 136 -8.75 3.70 10.25
C ARG A 136 -8.36 4.34 11.59
N PRO A 137 -8.81 5.58 11.86
CA PRO A 137 -8.64 6.20 13.16
C PRO A 137 -9.22 5.35 14.29
N ALA A 138 -8.60 5.38 15.48
CA ALA A 138 -9.00 4.51 16.59
C ALA A 138 -10.42 4.75 17.10
N ASP A 139 -10.93 5.97 16.96
CA ASP A 139 -12.30 6.38 17.29
C ASP A 139 -13.34 5.95 16.24
N GLU A 140 -12.89 5.56 15.05
CA GLU A 140 -13.74 5.02 13.98
C GLU A 140 -13.70 3.49 13.89
N ASP A 141 -12.77 2.84 14.60
CA ASP A 141 -12.53 1.39 14.56
C ASP A 141 -13.41 0.62 15.55
N LEU A 142 -14.56 0.14 15.05
CA LEU A 142 -15.53 -0.63 15.83
C LEU A 142 -15.12 -2.11 16.06
N PHE A 143 -14.00 -2.56 15.48
CA PHE A 143 -13.53 -3.94 15.58
C PHE A 143 -12.35 -4.12 16.54
N ARG A 144 -11.82 -3.02 17.07
CA ARG A 144 -10.70 -3.00 18.01
C ARG A 144 -11.11 -3.34 19.45
#